data_AF-A0A172Y0K6-F1
#
_entry.id   AF-A0A172Y0K6-F1
#
_cell.length_a   1.000
_cell.length_b   1.000
_cell.length_c   1.000
_cell.angle_alpha   90.00
_cell.angle_beta   90.00
_cell.angle_gamma   90.00
#
_symmetry.space_group_name_H-M   'P 1'
#
loop_
_entity.id
_entity.type
_entity.pdbx_description
1 polymer ?
#
loop_
_entity_poly.entity_id
_entity_poly.type
_entity_poly.pdbx_seq_one_letter_code
_entity_poly.pdbx_strand_id
1 'polypeptide(L)'
;MQENFNPNTSTKKITLNKEWQGDSLISDLNFINSIDSTCKLNDGFFERSDKQIKDDNLKCALSKIKFDYQKLSSLNFIASLGSINSTTTLFIKTTKPSNTENTDIYHQATLYVEINKKITDSIVIYNSINFSEALTVRERNYYVDKDNIYILDIAEDESGANVEKWSQSKINSSGKIISVKQKIFPKDDSYKIKESKDNLWNGTYYFEASNRDNVKTVFDITINSLDDISLNVTEEGIKNKYSNIKAEKVDNGKIKINYDTSSDDMGTIYIERSDNEFYISGNPIYFINLGNNKMPLKKIK
;
A
#
# COMPACT_ATOMS: atom_id res chain seq x y z
N MET A 1 1.87 -29.07 -54.65
CA MET A 1 2.31 -28.34 -53.44
C MET A 1 1.06 -27.98 -52.65
N GLN A 2 0.75 -28.77 -51.63
CA GLN A 2 -0.31 -28.48 -50.66
C GLN A 2 0.34 -27.77 -49.48
N GLU A 3 -0.05 -26.51 -49.22
CA GLU A 3 0.26 -25.85 -47.97
C GLU A 3 -0.72 -26.36 -46.90
N ASN A 4 -0.18 -27.12 -45.95
CA ASN A 4 -0.88 -27.51 -44.73
C ASN A 4 -1.03 -26.27 -43.83
N PHE A 5 -2.18 -25.62 -43.92
CA PHE A 5 -2.66 -24.76 -42.85
C PHE A 5 -2.97 -25.64 -41.63
N ASN A 6 -2.28 -25.41 -40.52
CA ASN A 6 -2.53 -26.07 -39.24
C ASN A 6 -3.33 -25.10 -38.35
N PRO A 7 -4.67 -25.20 -38.24
CA PRO A 7 -5.47 -24.32 -37.41
C PRO A 7 -5.59 -24.94 -36.02
N ASN A 8 -4.53 -24.90 -35.22
CA ASN A 8 -4.59 -25.36 -33.84
C ASN A 8 -3.78 -24.47 -32.89
N THR A 9 -4.02 -23.16 -32.95
CA THR A 9 -3.88 -22.32 -31.76
C THR A 9 -5.18 -22.43 -30.95
N SER A 10 -5.26 -23.49 -30.15
CA SER A 10 -6.23 -23.61 -29.06
C SER A 10 -6.08 -22.38 -28.15
N THR A 11 -6.95 -21.39 -28.32
CA THR A 11 -7.14 -20.32 -27.34
C THR A 11 -7.68 -20.96 -26.07
N LYS A 12 -6.77 -21.38 -25.19
CA LYS A 12 -7.07 -21.96 -23.88
C LYS A 12 -7.91 -20.98 -23.07
N LYS A 13 -9.09 -21.44 -22.65
CA LYS A 13 -10.13 -20.66 -22.02
C LYS A 13 -9.71 -20.33 -20.58
N ILE A 14 -9.41 -19.06 -20.32
CA ILE A 14 -9.27 -18.51 -18.96
C ILE A 14 -10.57 -18.78 -18.22
N THR A 15 -10.51 -19.44 -17.07
CA THR A 15 -11.69 -19.81 -16.29
C THR A 15 -11.48 -19.34 -14.85
N LEU A 16 -12.03 -18.17 -14.55
CA LEU A 16 -12.06 -17.61 -13.19
C LEU A 16 -13.45 -17.82 -12.60
N ASN A 17 -13.50 -18.14 -11.30
CA ASN A 17 -14.74 -18.31 -10.56
C ASN A 17 -15.32 -16.94 -10.19
N LYS A 18 -16.42 -16.56 -10.85
CA LYS A 18 -17.15 -15.30 -10.63
C LYS A 18 -17.52 -15.03 -9.17
N GLU A 19 -17.68 -16.08 -8.36
CA GLU A 19 -17.98 -15.96 -6.93
C GLU A 19 -16.87 -15.27 -6.13
N TRP A 20 -15.62 -15.33 -6.62
CA TRP A 20 -14.42 -14.83 -5.92
C TRP A 20 -13.68 -13.76 -6.73
N GLN A 21 -14.21 -13.31 -7.85
CA GLN A 21 -13.54 -12.31 -8.70
C GLN A 21 -13.58 -10.89 -8.13
N GLY A 22 -14.41 -10.60 -7.12
CA GLY A 22 -14.68 -9.24 -6.68
C GLY A 22 -15.67 -8.51 -7.60
N ASP A 23 -15.78 -7.19 -7.45
CA ASP A 23 -16.71 -6.36 -8.22
C ASP A 23 -16.05 -5.66 -9.40
N SER A 24 -16.57 -5.87 -10.61
CA SER A 24 -16.02 -5.29 -11.84
C SER A 24 -15.95 -3.77 -11.84
N LEU A 25 -16.80 -3.08 -11.07
CA LEU A 25 -16.78 -1.61 -10.98
C LEU A 25 -15.44 -1.07 -10.47
N ILE A 26 -14.67 -1.87 -9.72
CA ILE A 26 -13.34 -1.49 -9.23
C ILE A 26 -12.33 -1.32 -10.37
N SER A 27 -12.57 -1.92 -11.54
CA SER A 27 -11.74 -1.70 -12.73
C SER A 27 -12.05 -0.41 -13.50
N ASP A 28 -13.20 0.24 -13.23
CA ASP A 28 -13.63 1.43 -13.95
C ASP A 28 -13.20 2.71 -13.21
N LEU A 29 -12.16 3.37 -13.73
CA LEU A 29 -11.65 4.60 -13.13
C LEU A 29 -12.68 5.74 -13.11
N ASN A 30 -13.65 5.78 -14.03
CA ASN A 30 -14.72 6.80 -14.01
C ASN A 30 -15.66 6.56 -12.83
N PHE A 31 -16.00 5.30 -12.56
CA PHE A 31 -16.72 4.92 -11.35
C PHE A 31 -15.93 5.30 -10.10
N ILE A 32 -14.63 4.96 -10.04
CA ILE A 32 -13.77 5.31 -8.89
C ILE A 32 -13.75 6.82 -8.64
N ASN A 33 -13.56 7.63 -9.69
CA ASN A 33 -13.54 9.09 -9.56
C ASN A 33 -14.89 9.68 -9.09
N SER A 34 -15.99 8.95 -9.22
CA SER A 34 -17.32 9.40 -8.78
C SER A 34 -17.57 9.20 -7.28
N ILE A 35 -16.82 8.30 -6.63
CA ILE A 35 -17.03 7.93 -5.21
C ILE A 35 -16.95 9.17 -4.31
N ASP A 36 -15.83 9.89 -4.34
CA ASP A 36 -15.59 11.05 -3.46
C ASP A 36 -16.64 12.14 -3.62
N SER A 37 -17.24 12.28 -4.82
CA SER A 37 -18.27 13.28 -5.08
C SER A 37 -19.67 12.86 -4.64
N THR A 38 -19.92 11.55 -4.51
CA THR A 38 -21.27 10.99 -4.27
C THR A 38 -21.45 10.43 -2.88
N CYS A 39 -20.36 10.06 -2.20
CA CYS A 39 -20.36 9.47 -0.87
C CYS A 39 -20.08 10.47 0.25
N LYS A 40 -20.19 11.78 -0.04
CA LYS A 40 -20.06 12.84 0.96
C LYS A 40 -21.29 12.90 1.86
N LEU A 41 -21.04 13.04 3.15
CA LEU A 41 -22.07 13.44 4.10
C LEU A 41 -22.14 14.97 4.09
N ASN A 42 -23.29 15.52 3.66
CA ASN A 42 -23.43 16.97 3.49
C ASN A 42 -23.65 17.74 4.80
N ASP A 43 -24.06 17.08 5.91
CA ASP A 43 -24.30 17.73 7.21
C ASP A 43 -24.08 16.77 8.39
N GLY A 44 -23.70 17.35 9.54
CA GLY A 44 -23.08 16.71 10.70
C GLY A 44 -23.87 15.60 11.39
N PHE A 45 -23.10 14.69 11.98
CA PHE A 45 -23.58 13.63 12.86
C PHE A 45 -24.50 14.16 13.99
N PHE A 46 -25.48 13.32 14.37
CA PHE A 46 -26.39 13.37 15.53
C PHE A 46 -27.88 13.78 15.39
N GLU A 47 -28.43 14.10 14.20
CA GLU A 47 -29.90 14.36 14.07
C GLU A 47 -30.58 13.78 12.79
N ARG A 48 -29.97 12.77 12.16
CA ARG A 48 -30.51 12.18 10.91
C ARG A 48 -31.43 11.00 11.18
N SER A 49 -32.55 10.93 10.47
CA SER A 49 -33.47 9.79 10.51
C SER A 49 -32.93 8.58 9.72
N ASP A 50 -33.33 7.36 10.10
CA ASP A 50 -32.98 6.12 9.37
C ASP A 50 -33.29 6.18 7.87
N LYS A 51 -34.35 6.90 7.50
CA LYS A 51 -34.74 7.10 6.11
C LYS A 51 -33.73 7.97 5.35
N GLN A 52 -33.27 9.06 5.94
CA GLN A 52 -32.25 9.94 5.33
C GLN A 52 -30.91 9.21 5.17
N ILE A 53 -30.52 8.39 6.15
CA ILE A 53 -29.31 7.58 6.06
C ILE A 53 -29.41 6.59 4.89
N LYS A 54 -30.54 5.89 4.76
CA LYS A 54 -30.77 4.96 3.63
C LYS A 54 -30.78 5.68 2.28
N ASP A 55 -31.45 6.82 2.18
CA ASP A 55 -31.55 7.58 0.93
C ASP A 55 -30.18 8.13 0.48
N ASP A 56 -29.33 8.54 1.42
CA ASP A 56 -27.98 9.04 1.10
C ASP A 56 -26.99 7.90 0.81
N ASN A 57 -27.12 6.76 1.50
CA ASN A 57 -26.36 5.55 1.15
C ASN A 57 -26.67 5.08 -0.27
N LEU A 58 -27.93 5.21 -0.73
CA LEU A 58 -28.31 4.89 -2.12
C LEU A 58 -27.71 5.85 -3.16
N LYS A 59 -27.37 7.08 -2.76
CA LYS A 59 -26.72 8.06 -3.67
C LYS A 59 -25.21 7.83 -3.76
N CYS A 60 -24.59 7.31 -2.70
CA CYS A 60 -23.17 6.99 -2.67
C CYS A 60 -22.83 5.93 -3.72
N ALA A 61 -21.85 6.22 -4.59
CA ALA A 61 -21.45 5.30 -5.65
C ALA A 61 -20.96 3.94 -5.12
N LEU A 62 -20.38 3.88 -3.92
CA LEU A 62 -19.96 2.62 -3.30
C LEU A 62 -21.11 1.63 -3.12
N SER A 63 -22.35 2.09 -2.93
CA SER A 63 -23.52 1.20 -2.82
C SER A 63 -23.80 0.37 -4.08
N LYS A 64 -23.18 0.74 -5.22
CA LYS A 64 -23.28 -0.01 -6.48
C LYS A 64 -22.34 -1.22 -6.51
N ILE A 65 -21.35 -1.29 -5.63
CA ILE A 65 -20.52 -2.47 -5.41
C ILE A 65 -21.41 -3.53 -4.74
N LYS A 66 -21.57 -4.68 -5.40
CA LYS A 66 -22.46 -5.76 -4.97
C LYS A 66 -21.72 -6.96 -4.40
N PHE A 67 -20.39 -7.03 -4.62
CA PHE A 67 -19.60 -8.10 -4.05
C PHE A 67 -19.52 -7.95 -2.53
N ASP A 68 -19.97 -8.97 -1.81
CA ASP A 68 -19.82 -9.04 -0.35
C ASP A 68 -18.36 -9.37 -0.02
N TYR A 69 -17.57 -8.34 0.31
CA TYR A 69 -16.18 -8.49 0.74
C TYR A 69 -16.05 -8.99 2.18
N GLN A 70 -17.07 -8.79 3.02
CA GLN A 70 -17.03 -9.25 4.40
C GLN A 70 -16.98 -10.77 4.50
N LYS A 71 -17.54 -11.50 3.53
CA LYS A 71 -17.41 -12.98 3.48
C LYS A 71 -15.95 -13.47 3.46
N LEU A 72 -15.00 -12.65 3.03
CA LEU A 72 -13.57 -12.97 3.02
C LEU A 72 -12.95 -12.98 4.42
N SER A 73 -13.54 -12.26 5.37
CA SER A 73 -13.11 -12.26 6.77
C SER A 73 -13.26 -13.62 7.46
N SER A 74 -14.19 -14.43 6.95
CA SER A 74 -14.66 -15.68 7.57
C SER A 74 -14.33 -16.92 6.73
N LEU A 75 -13.39 -16.80 5.80
CA LEU A 75 -12.97 -17.92 4.97
C LEU A 75 -12.20 -18.95 5.83
N ASN A 76 -12.87 -20.08 6.10
CA ASN A 76 -12.31 -21.22 6.81
C ASN A 76 -11.54 -22.18 5.88
N PHE A 77 -11.55 -21.92 4.58
CA PHE A 77 -10.94 -22.77 3.54
C PHE A 77 -10.20 -21.92 2.51
N ILE A 78 -9.37 -22.57 1.68
CA ILE A 78 -8.71 -21.93 0.54
C ILE A 78 -9.74 -21.77 -0.58
N ALA A 79 -10.12 -20.53 -0.90
CA ALA A 79 -11.05 -20.24 -1.98
C ALA A 79 -10.30 -20.24 -3.33
N SER A 80 -10.62 -21.19 -4.20
CA SER A 80 -10.03 -21.24 -5.53
C SER A 80 -10.67 -20.19 -6.43
N LEU A 81 -9.85 -19.25 -6.93
CA LEU A 81 -10.28 -18.23 -7.88
C LEU A 81 -10.24 -18.75 -9.32
N GLY A 82 -9.46 -19.78 -9.60
CA GLY A 82 -9.40 -20.46 -10.89
C GLY A 82 -8.02 -20.39 -11.54
N SER A 83 -7.98 -20.53 -12.86
CA SER A 83 -6.72 -20.60 -13.61
C SER A 83 -6.67 -19.57 -14.73
N ILE A 84 -5.55 -18.85 -14.80
CA ILE A 84 -5.28 -17.87 -15.85
C ILE A 84 -4.70 -18.56 -17.09
N ASN A 85 -3.97 -19.65 -16.89
CA ASN A 85 -3.47 -20.53 -17.95
C ASN A 85 -3.29 -21.95 -17.39
N SER A 86 -2.77 -22.90 -18.17
CA SER A 86 -2.65 -24.30 -17.73
C SER A 86 -1.67 -24.54 -16.58
N THR A 87 -0.80 -23.58 -16.29
CA THR A 87 0.23 -23.70 -15.25
C THR A 87 0.01 -22.76 -14.08
N THR A 88 -0.77 -21.69 -14.26
CA THR A 88 -0.98 -20.62 -13.28
C THR A 88 -2.39 -20.67 -12.68
N THR A 89 -2.44 -20.94 -11.39
CA THR A 89 -3.64 -21.00 -10.54
C THR A 89 -3.65 -19.83 -9.56
N LEU A 90 -4.86 -19.36 -9.24
CA LEU A 90 -5.12 -18.31 -8.27
C LEU A 90 -5.99 -18.85 -7.14
N PHE A 91 -5.63 -18.53 -5.91
CA PHE A 91 -6.44 -18.84 -4.75
C PHE A 91 -6.33 -17.76 -3.67
N ILE A 92 -7.36 -17.68 -2.84
CA ILE A 92 -7.50 -16.69 -1.78
C ILE A 92 -7.47 -17.41 -0.45
N LYS A 93 -6.77 -16.83 0.52
CA LYS A 93 -6.73 -17.30 1.91
C LYS A 93 -6.84 -16.13 2.87
N THR A 94 -7.59 -16.31 3.95
CA THR A 94 -7.58 -15.39 5.09
C THR A 94 -6.19 -15.35 5.71
N THR A 95 -5.68 -14.15 5.94
CA THR A 95 -4.36 -13.93 6.53
C THR A 95 -4.49 -12.95 7.69
N LYS A 96 -3.57 -13.04 8.64
CA LYS A 96 -3.45 -12.04 9.71
C LYS A 96 -2.32 -11.08 9.35
N PRO A 97 -2.44 -9.79 9.70
CA PRO A 97 -1.37 -8.84 9.45
C PRO A 97 -0.25 -9.11 10.45
N SER A 98 0.94 -8.64 10.13
CA SER A 98 2.08 -8.72 11.02
C SER A 98 2.06 -7.65 12.13
N ASN A 99 1.21 -6.61 12.01
CA ASN A 99 1.11 -5.53 13.00
C ASN A 99 -0.36 -5.04 13.09
N THR A 100 -0.94 -5.08 14.28
CA THR A 100 -2.30 -4.58 14.63
C THR A 100 -2.26 -3.60 15.80
N GLU A 101 -1.10 -3.04 16.14
CA GLU A 101 -1.03 -2.08 17.24
C GLU A 101 -1.96 -0.90 16.94
N ASN A 102 -2.91 -0.66 17.86
CA ASN A 102 -3.94 0.39 17.83
C ASN A 102 -5.15 0.17 16.88
N THR A 103 -5.43 -1.07 16.45
CA THR A 103 -6.66 -1.39 15.69
C THR A 103 -7.61 -2.27 16.50
N ASP A 104 -8.90 -1.94 16.50
CA ASP A 104 -9.90 -2.67 17.30
C ASP A 104 -10.44 -3.92 16.60
N ILE A 105 -10.63 -3.82 15.28
CA ILE A 105 -11.13 -4.90 14.43
C ILE A 105 -10.28 -4.97 13.18
N TYR A 106 -9.85 -6.19 12.85
CA TYR A 106 -9.02 -6.45 11.69
C TYR A 106 -9.43 -7.71 10.94
N HIS A 107 -9.66 -7.56 9.64
CA HIS A 107 -9.83 -8.67 8.70
C HIS A 107 -8.90 -8.51 7.52
N GLN A 108 -8.39 -9.61 6.96
CA GLN A 108 -7.57 -9.58 5.75
C GLN A 108 -7.64 -10.89 4.97
N ALA A 109 -7.62 -10.75 3.64
CA ALA A 109 -7.43 -11.86 2.73
C ALA A 109 -6.34 -11.55 1.70
N THR A 110 -5.54 -12.57 1.40
CA THR A 110 -4.42 -12.50 0.46
C THR A 110 -4.71 -13.42 -0.73
N LEU A 111 -4.50 -12.87 -1.92
CA LEU A 111 -4.48 -13.61 -3.18
C LEU A 111 -3.08 -14.18 -3.39
N TYR A 112 -3.00 -15.46 -3.69
CA TYR A 112 -1.76 -16.16 -4.01
C TYR A 112 -1.74 -16.54 -5.48
N VAL A 113 -0.58 -16.36 -6.11
CA VAL A 113 -0.28 -16.85 -7.44
C VAL A 113 0.53 -18.12 -7.32
N GLU A 114 0.04 -19.19 -7.91
CA GLU A 114 0.70 -20.48 -7.92
C GLU A 114 1.03 -20.88 -9.36
N ILE A 115 2.28 -21.25 -9.60
CA ILE A 115 2.73 -21.84 -10.86
C ILE A 115 3.23 -23.25 -10.60
N ASN A 116 2.68 -24.23 -11.31
CA ASN A 116 3.07 -25.64 -11.18
C ASN A 116 3.06 -26.12 -9.72
N LYS A 117 2.03 -25.74 -8.96
CA LYS A 117 1.86 -26.06 -7.53
C LYS A 117 2.87 -25.41 -6.57
N LYS A 118 3.60 -24.39 -7.02
CA LYS A 118 4.50 -23.59 -6.19
C LYS A 118 4.01 -22.15 -6.15
N ILE A 119 3.85 -21.59 -4.96
CA ILE A 119 3.53 -20.17 -4.77
C ILE A 119 4.70 -19.33 -5.31
N THR A 120 4.41 -18.44 -6.25
CA THR A 120 5.40 -17.54 -6.88
C THR A 120 5.33 -16.12 -6.34
N ASP A 121 4.12 -15.68 -5.97
CA ASP A 121 3.86 -14.34 -5.47
C ASP A 121 2.53 -14.27 -4.71
N SER A 122 2.28 -13.16 -4.02
CA SER A 122 1.03 -12.91 -3.31
C SER A 122 0.77 -11.43 -3.11
N ILE A 123 -0.51 -11.04 -3.02
CA ILE A 123 -0.91 -9.67 -2.74
C ILE A 123 -2.13 -9.63 -1.82
N VAL A 124 -2.13 -8.70 -0.87
CA VAL A 124 -3.28 -8.43 -0.01
C VAL A 124 -4.37 -7.75 -0.86
N ILE A 125 -5.50 -8.44 -1.03
CA ILE A 125 -6.61 -8.02 -1.87
C ILE A 125 -7.81 -7.52 -1.06
N TYR A 126 -7.87 -7.87 0.21
CA TYR A 126 -8.89 -7.37 1.13
C TYR A 126 -8.29 -7.10 2.48
N ASN A 127 -8.64 -5.96 3.06
CA ASN A 127 -8.55 -5.72 4.48
C ASN A 127 -9.66 -4.76 4.93
N SER A 128 -10.04 -4.85 6.20
CA SER A 128 -10.95 -3.92 6.85
C SER A 128 -10.39 -3.66 8.23
N ILE A 129 -10.05 -2.40 8.49
CA ILE A 129 -9.40 -1.94 9.70
C ILE A 129 -10.26 -0.86 10.33
N ASN A 130 -10.67 -1.08 11.57
CA ASN A 130 -11.41 -0.11 12.35
C ASN A 130 -10.49 0.54 13.39
N PHE A 131 -10.40 1.87 13.35
CA PHE A 131 -9.73 2.71 14.34
C PHE A 131 -10.81 3.43 15.15
N SER A 132 -11.29 2.83 16.24
CA SER A 132 -12.40 3.40 17.01
C SER A 132 -12.08 4.77 17.61
N GLU A 133 -10.83 4.99 18.02
CA GLU A 133 -10.37 6.28 18.57
C GLU A 133 -10.40 7.42 17.54
N ALA A 134 -10.12 7.09 16.28
CA ALA A 134 -10.11 8.05 15.17
C ALA A 134 -11.42 8.09 14.39
N LEU A 135 -12.44 7.32 14.82
CA LEU A 135 -13.72 7.15 14.13
C LEU A 135 -13.55 6.91 12.62
N THR A 136 -12.52 6.14 12.26
CA THR A 136 -12.12 5.93 10.88
C THR A 136 -12.09 4.43 10.58
N VAL A 137 -12.72 4.04 9.47
CA VAL A 137 -12.63 2.70 8.91
C VAL A 137 -11.84 2.77 7.60
N ARG A 138 -10.85 1.89 7.44
CA ARG A 138 -10.13 1.73 6.17
C ARG A 138 -10.43 0.37 5.58
N GLU A 139 -10.82 0.37 4.32
CA GLU A 139 -11.15 -0.84 3.58
C GLU A 139 -10.34 -0.93 2.29
N ARG A 140 -9.87 -2.15 2.00
CA ARG A 140 -9.32 -2.52 0.70
C ARG A 140 -10.26 -3.48 0.02
N ASN A 141 -10.68 -3.13 -1.20
CA ASN A 141 -11.50 -3.97 -2.06
C ASN A 141 -10.74 -4.31 -3.35
N TYR A 142 -11.12 -5.41 -4.02
CA TYR A 142 -10.43 -5.87 -5.23
C TYR A 142 -11.35 -6.36 -6.33
N TYR A 143 -10.79 -6.43 -7.54
CA TYR A 143 -11.36 -7.16 -8.66
C TYR A 143 -10.27 -7.88 -9.45
N VAL A 144 -10.52 -9.13 -9.86
CA VAL A 144 -9.62 -9.90 -10.72
C VAL A 144 -10.30 -10.23 -12.05
N ASP A 145 -9.71 -9.70 -13.13
CA ASP A 145 -10.07 -10.06 -14.50
C ASP A 145 -8.85 -10.59 -15.24
N LYS A 146 -8.89 -11.88 -15.58
CA LYS A 146 -7.81 -12.62 -16.24
C LYS A 146 -6.51 -12.53 -15.46
N ASP A 147 -5.51 -11.84 -16.01
CA ASP A 147 -4.21 -11.59 -15.42
C ASP A 147 -4.11 -10.22 -14.72
N ASN A 148 -5.20 -9.45 -14.68
CA ASN A 148 -5.24 -8.13 -14.05
C ASN A 148 -5.85 -8.21 -12.65
N ILE A 149 -5.24 -7.48 -11.72
CA ILE A 149 -5.70 -7.31 -10.36
C ILE A 149 -5.90 -5.82 -10.14
N TYR A 150 -7.12 -5.42 -9.80
CA TYR A 150 -7.47 -4.06 -9.45
C TYR A 150 -7.71 -4.00 -7.95
N ILE A 151 -7.14 -2.98 -7.30
CA ILE A 151 -7.25 -2.76 -5.86
C ILE A 151 -7.71 -1.33 -5.62
N LEU A 152 -8.68 -1.17 -4.73
CA LEU A 152 -9.26 0.09 -4.31
C LEU A 152 -9.16 0.19 -2.79
N ASP A 153 -8.44 1.20 -2.32
CA ASP A 153 -8.32 1.57 -0.91
C ASP A 153 -9.27 2.74 -0.62
N ILE A 154 -10.12 2.59 0.37
CA ILE A 154 -11.15 3.55 0.81
C ILE A 154 -10.95 3.83 2.29
N ALA A 155 -11.15 5.07 2.69
CA ALA A 155 -11.32 5.47 4.08
C ALA A 155 -12.70 6.09 4.28
N GLU A 156 -13.40 5.66 5.32
CA GLU A 156 -14.66 6.23 5.77
C GLU A 156 -14.45 6.88 7.14
N ASP A 157 -14.86 8.14 7.25
CA ASP A 157 -14.84 8.92 8.48
C ASP A 157 -16.16 9.71 8.62
N GLU A 158 -16.22 10.63 9.57
CA GLU A 158 -17.40 11.46 9.85
C GLU A 158 -17.86 12.31 8.64
N SER A 159 -17.00 12.52 7.64
CA SER A 159 -17.32 13.26 6.40
C SER A 159 -17.85 12.37 5.28
N GLY A 160 -17.84 11.05 5.47
CA GLY A 160 -18.24 10.05 4.49
C GLY A 160 -17.06 9.24 3.94
N ALA A 161 -17.29 8.57 2.82
CA ALA A 161 -16.30 7.68 2.22
C ALA A 161 -15.48 8.38 1.13
N ASN A 162 -14.16 8.22 1.21
CA ASN A 162 -13.19 8.78 0.28
C ASN A 162 -12.27 7.68 -0.24
N VAL A 163 -11.93 7.75 -1.53
CA VAL A 163 -10.90 6.91 -2.12
C VAL A 163 -9.54 7.44 -1.69
N GLU A 164 -8.67 6.58 -1.16
CA GLU A 164 -7.27 6.94 -0.86
C GLU A 164 -6.35 6.56 -2.03
N LYS A 165 -6.58 5.38 -2.60
CA LYS A 165 -5.71 4.81 -3.64
C LYS A 165 -6.45 3.84 -4.52
N TRP A 166 -6.09 3.86 -5.80
CA TRP A 166 -6.44 2.84 -6.77
C TRP A 166 -5.17 2.30 -7.41
N SER A 167 -5.11 1.00 -7.64
CA SER A 167 -4.00 0.39 -8.37
C SER A 167 -4.44 -0.75 -9.26
N GLN A 168 -3.73 -0.88 -10.38
CA GLN A 168 -3.83 -1.99 -11.32
C GLN A 168 -2.47 -2.67 -11.37
N SER A 169 -2.50 -3.97 -11.13
CA SER A 169 -1.36 -4.88 -11.26
C SER A 169 -1.66 -5.96 -12.28
N LYS A 170 -0.60 -6.58 -12.81
CA LYS A 170 -0.71 -7.67 -13.78
C LYS A 170 0.20 -8.82 -13.41
N ILE A 171 -0.29 -10.04 -13.56
CA ILE A 171 0.49 -11.26 -13.36
C ILE A 171 1.24 -11.58 -14.66
N ASN A 172 2.56 -11.63 -14.59
CA ASN A 172 3.40 -11.98 -15.73
C ASN A 172 3.50 -13.51 -15.93
N SER A 173 4.22 -13.93 -16.97
CA SER A 173 4.43 -15.35 -17.27
C SER A 173 5.22 -16.13 -16.20
N SER A 174 6.00 -15.45 -15.35
CA SER A 174 6.70 -16.06 -14.22
C SER A 174 5.87 -16.09 -12.93
N GLY A 175 4.61 -15.64 -12.98
CA GLY A 175 3.71 -15.63 -11.83
C GLY A 175 4.01 -14.52 -10.84
N LYS A 176 4.76 -13.50 -11.25
CA LYS A 176 5.01 -12.29 -10.47
C LYS A 176 3.96 -11.23 -10.74
N ILE A 177 3.54 -10.54 -9.68
CA ILE A 177 2.57 -9.45 -9.73
C ILE A 177 3.36 -8.15 -9.96
N ILE A 178 3.13 -7.52 -11.11
CA ILE A 178 3.82 -6.29 -11.51
C ILE A 178 2.82 -5.14 -11.49
N SER A 179 3.18 -4.05 -10.82
CA SER A 179 2.38 -2.81 -10.84
C SER A 179 2.36 -2.23 -12.26
N VAL A 180 1.16 -1.91 -12.76
CA VAL A 180 0.94 -1.34 -14.09
C VAL A 180 0.56 0.13 -13.98
N LYS A 181 -0.42 0.45 -13.14
CA LYS A 181 -0.91 1.81 -12.91
C LYS A 181 -1.27 1.99 -11.45
N GLN A 182 -1.08 3.20 -10.96
CA GLN A 182 -1.53 3.61 -9.65
C GLN A 182 -2.03 5.05 -9.72
N LYS A 183 -3.09 5.33 -8.96
CA LYS A 183 -3.59 6.67 -8.72
C LYS A 183 -3.77 6.83 -7.22
N ILE A 184 -3.16 7.87 -6.68
CA ILE A 184 -3.37 8.30 -5.29
C ILE A 184 -4.35 9.45 -5.34
N PHE A 185 -5.35 9.40 -4.48
CA PHE A 185 -6.39 10.40 -4.36
C PHE A 185 -6.09 11.18 -3.08
N PRO A 186 -5.50 12.38 -3.22
CA PRO A 186 -5.24 13.20 -2.04
C PRO A 186 -6.58 13.57 -1.41
N LYS A 187 -6.69 13.44 -0.08
CA LYS A 187 -7.76 14.13 0.65
C LYS A 187 -7.66 15.61 0.30
N ASP A 188 -8.81 16.22 -0.01
CA ASP A 188 -8.97 17.65 -0.20
C ASP A 188 -8.73 18.33 1.16
N ASP A 189 -7.47 18.38 1.60
CA ASP A 189 -7.03 19.44 2.48
C ASP A 189 -6.93 20.67 1.60
N SER A 190 -7.63 21.70 2.03
CA SER A 190 -7.57 23.06 1.50
C SER A 190 -6.19 23.71 1.72
N TYR A 191 -5.11 23.03 1.32
CA TYR A 191 -3.76 23.55 1.19
C TYR A 191 -3.14 22.98 -0.09
N LYS A 192 -3.44 23.61 -1.22
CA LYS A 192 -2.59 23.55 -2.41
C LYS A 192 -1.25 24.19 -2.08
N ILE A 193 -0.34 23.44 -1.47
CA ILE A 193 1.08 23.74 -1.61
C ILE A 193 1.48 23.13 -2.96
N LYS A 194 1.63 23.99 -3.96
CA LYS A 194 2.41 23.67 -5.16
C LYS A 194 3.86 23.44 -4.72
N GLU A 195 4.18 22.27 -4.19
CA GLU A 195 5.57 21.90 -3.97
C GLU A 195 6.11 21.27 -5.25
N SER A 196 7.08 21.97 -5.84
CA SER A 196 7.87 21.47 -6.96
C SER A 196 8.44 20.10 -6.61
N LYS A 197 8.39 19.16 -7.56
CA LYS A 197 8.79 17.75 -7.43
C LYS A 197 10.22 17.52 -6.89
N ASP A 198 11.04 18.57 -6.81
CA ASP A 198 12.42 18.52 -6.30
C ASP A 198 12.57 18.86 -4.80
N ASN A 199 11.51 19.38 -4.14
CA ASN A 199 11.55 19.77 -2.72
C ASN A 199 10.88 18.78 -1.76
N LEU A 200 10.37 17.65 -2.26
CA LEU A 200 9.58 16.70 -1.48
C LEU A 200 10.30 16.17 -0.22
N TRP A 201 11.61 15.96 -0.34
CA TRP A 201 12.47 15.42 0.70
C TRP A 201 13.19 16.52 1.48
N ASN A 202 13.04 17.77 1.06
CA ASN A 202 13.73 18.89 1.70
C ASN A 202 13.25 19.05 3.15
N GLY A 203 14.20 19.11 4.07
CA GLY A 203 13.94 19.40 5.47
C GLY A 203 14.98 18.80 6.41
N THR A 204 14.74 19.02 7.71
CA THR A 204 15.56 18.45 8.78
C THR A 204 14.81 17.34 9.49
N TYR A 205 15.46 16.20 9.67
CA TYR A 205 14.91 14.99 10.24
C TYR A 205 15.72 14.54 11.45
N TYR A 206 15.01 14.02 12.45
CA TYR A 206 15.60 13.49 13.68
C TYR A 206 15.11 12.08 13.97
N PHE A 207 16.06 11.21 14.27
CA PHE A 207 15.81 9.88 14.75
C PHE A 207 16.70 9.54 15.94
N GLU A 208 16.15 8.83 16.90
CA GLU A 208 16.87 8.32 18.06
C GLU A 208 16.37 6.91 18.40
N ALA A 209 17.32 6.00 18.66
CA ALA A 209 17.03 4.68 19.20
C ALA A 209 18.04 4.32 20.29
N SER A 210 17.63 3.46 21.22
CA SER A 210 18.51 2.88 22.25
C SER A 210 18.57 1.37 22.09
N ASN A 211 19.75 0.78 22.25
CA ASN A 211 19.91 -0.67 22.28
C ASN A 211 19.51 -1.26 23.65
N ARG A 212 19.63 -2.59 23.82
CA ARG A 212 19.31 -3.30 25.07
C ARG A 212 20.11 -2.79 26.28
N ASP A 213 21.29 -2.25 26.06
CA ASP A 213 22.20 -1.72 27.07
C ASP A 213 22.03 -0.21 27.29
N ASN A 214 20.92 0.38 26.81
CA ASN A 214 20.61 1.82 26.84
C ASN A 214 21.65 2.71 26.13
N VAL A 215 22.47 2.14 25.26
CA VAL A 215 23.36 2.92 24.39
C VAL A 215 22.53 3.55 23.30
N LYS A 216 22.66 4.87 23.16
CA LYS A 216 21.89 5.68 22.21
C LYS A 216 22.60 5.85 20.87
N THR A 217 21.83 5.70 19.80
CA THR A 217 22.19 6.09 18.44
C THR A 217 21.25 7.19 17.98
N VAL A 218 21.81 8.30 17.50
CA VAL A 218 21.04 9.46 17.03
C VAL A 218 21.46 9.82 15.61
N PHE A 219 20.47 10.04 14.73
CA PHE A 219 20.66 10.57 13.39
C PHE A 219 20.00 11.94 13.27
N ASP A 220 20.80 12.97 13.01
CA ASP A 220 20.35 14.30 12.60
C ASP A 220 20.60 14.45 11.10
N ILE A 221 19.54 14.40 10.29
CA ILE A 221 19.62 14.40 8.83
C ILE A 221 19.11 15.73 8.30
N THR A 222 19.87 16.41 7.45
CA THR A 222 19.41 17.59 6.72
C THR A 222 19.50 17.31 5.23
N ILE A 223 18.35 17.36 4.56
CA ILE A 223 18.24 17.15 3.11
C ILE A 223 17.91 18.50 2.48
N ASN A 224 18.85 19.09 1.76
CA ASN A 224 18.57 20.28 0.94
C ASN A 224 18.08 19.84 -0.44
N SER A 225 18.71 18.80 -0.99
CA SER A 225 18.31 18.11 -2.22
C SER A 225 18.80 16.67 -2.18
N LEU A 226 18.45 15.85 -3.17
CA LEU A 226 18.97 14.47 -3.25
C LEU A 226 20.47 14.40 -3.54
N ASP A 227 21.08 15.48 -4.03
CA ASP A 227 22.52 15.56 -4.26
C ASP A 227 23.27 16.30 -3.14
N ASP A 228 22.54 16.82 -2.14
CA ASP A 228 23.09 17.62 -1.04
C ASP A 228 22.41 17.27 0.28
N ILE A 229 22.99 16.29 0.97
CA ILE A 229 22.55 15.81 2.27
C ILE A 229 23.70 15.93 3.27
N SER A 230 23.37 16.41 4.47
CA SER A 230 24.24 16.42 5.63
C SER A 230 23.67 15.51 6.72
N LEU A 231 24.54 14.73 7.35
CA LEU A 231 24.17 13.77 8.38
C LEU A 231 25.12 13.90 9.57
N ASN A 232 24.57 14.11 10.76
CA ASN A 232 25.32 13.89 12.00
C ASN A 232 24.85 12.58 12.63
N VAL A 233 25.80 11.70 12.92
CA VAL A 233 25.56 10.42 13.59
C VAL A 233 26.21 10.49 14.96
N THR A 234 25.44 10.23 16.01
CA THR A 234 25.96 10.05 17.36
C THR A 234 25.82 8.60 17.76
N GLU A 235 26.92 7.89 17.94
CA GLU A 235 26.98 6.49 18.39
C GLU A 235 27.88 6.40 19.61
N GLU A 236 27.40 5.81 20.70
CA GLU A 236 28.19 5.67 21.95
C GLU A 236 28.77 7.00 22.47
N GLY A 237 28.11 8.13 22.17
CA GLY A 237 28.57 9.47 22.52
C GLY A 237 29.62 10.07 21.57
N ILE A 238 30.10 9.30 20.59
CA ILE A 238 30.99 9.77 19.53
C ILE A 238 30.14 10.40 18.43
N LYS A 239 30.48 11.64 18.02
CA LYS A 239 29.77 12.38 16.99
C LYS A 239 30.55 12.41 15.69
N ASN A 240 30.01 11.79 14.66
CA ASN A 240 30.52 11.82 13.29
C ASN A 240 29.66 12.75 12.43
N LYS A 241 30.30 13.46 11.50
CA LYS A 241 29.63 14.38 10.58
C LYS A 241 29.97 14.04 9.15
N TYR A 242 28.94 13.98 8.33
CA TYR A 242 29.02 13.68 6.91
C TYR A 242 28.26 14.77 6.13
N SER A 243 28.79 15.18 4.99
CA SER A 243 28.23 16.26 4.18
C SER A 243 28.46 15.99 2.69
N ASN A 244 27.69 16.65 1.82
CA ASN A 244 27.67 16.42 0.37
C ASN A 244 27.34 14.96 0.00
N ILE A 245 26.50 14.32 0.81
CA ILE A 245 26.05 12.94 0.55
C ILE A 245 24.95 12.99 -0.51
N LYS A 246 24.96 12.00 -1.41
CA LYS A 246 23.92 11.79 -2.42
C LYS A 246 22.97 10.67 -2.01
N ALA A 247 21.69 10.88 -2.26
CA ALA A 247 20.64 9.88 -2.12
C ALA A 247 20.29 9.22 -3.46
N GLU A 248 20.09 7.91 -3.42
CA GLU A 248 19.55 7.11 -4.52
C GLU A 248 18.03 6.97 -4.33
N LYS A 249 17.25 7.27 -5.37
CA LYS A 249 15.81 6.94 -5.35
C LYS A 249 15.65 5.42 -5.50
N VAL A 250 15.01 4.78 -4.52
CA VAL A 250 14.65 3.36 -4.58
C VAL A 250 13.29 3.22 -5.28
N ASP A 251 12.33 4.07 -4.90
CA ASP A 251 11.03 4.23 -5.56
C ASP A 251 10.45 5.64 -5.30
N ASN A 252 9.18 5.87 -5.63
CA ASN A 252 8.52 7.18 -5.48
C ASN A 252 8.35 7.64 -4.01
N GLY A 253 8.36 6.71 -3.06
CA GLY A 253 8.20 6.96 -1.63
C GLY A 253 9.44 6.58 -0.82
N LYS A 254 10.56 6.21 -1.43
CA LYS A 254 11.74 5.72 -0.70
C LYS A 254 13.05 6.18 -1.31
N ILE A 255 13.92 6.71 -0.45
CA ILE A 255 15.29 7.09 -0.79
C ILE A 255 16.29 6.31 0.07
N LYS A 256 17.47 6.08 -0.48
CA LYS A 256 18.62 5.43 0.16
C LYS A 256 19.75 6.43 0.24
N ILE A 257 20.35 6.59 1.42
CA ILE A 257 21.48 7.48 1.68
C ILE A 257 22.63 6.61 2.16
N ASN A 258 23.70 6.53 1.36
CA ASN A 258 24.95 5.87 1.75
C ASN A 258 25.92 6.95 2.26
N TYR A 259 26.01 7.10 3.58
CA TYR A 259 26.80 8.15 4.23
C TYR A 259 28.22 7.72 4.59
N ASP A 260 28.48 6.41 4.73
CA ASP A 260 29.81 5.87 5.02
C ASP A 260 30.12 4.64 4.17
N THR A 261 30.75 4.86 3.02
CA THR A 261 31.12 3.79 2.09
C THR A 261 32.24 2.89 2.62
N SER A 262 32.90 3.26 3.72
CA SER A 262 33.95 2.42 4.34
C SER A 262 33.40 1.37 5.30
N SER A 263 32.11 1.48 5.65
CA SER A 263 31.45 0.70 6.70
C SER A 263 30.41 -0.32 6.15
N ASP A 264 30.64 -0.83 4.93
CA ASP A 264 29.74 -1.75 4.21
C ASP A 264 28.24 -1.38 4.40
N ASP A 265 27.42 -2.32 4.89
CA ASP A 265 25.99 -2.14 5.11
C ASP A 265 25.64 -1.18 6.26
N MET A 266 26.59 -0.90 7.18
CA MET A 266 26.36 -0.05 8.35
C MET A 266 26.37 1.46 8.02
N GLY A 267 26.91 1.84 6.85
CA GLY A 267 26.93 3.23 6.38
C GLY A 267 25.71 3.66 5.58
N THR A 268 24.61 2.90 5.61
CA THR A 268 23.42 3.16 4.77
C THR A 268 22.15 3.35 5.61
N ILE A 269 21.39 4.41 5.33
CA ILE A 269 20.03 4.62 5.85
C ILE A 269 19.02 4.68 4.71
N TYR A 270 17.80 4.19 4.94
CA TYR A 270 16.67 4.43 4.03
C TYR A 270 15.63 5.30 4.71
N ILE A 271 15.17 6.31 3.98
CA ILE A 271 14.05 7.15 4.39
C ILE A 271 12.87 6.81 3.50
N GLU A 272 11.77 6.40 4.11
CA GLU A 272 10.53 6.07 3.45
C GLU A 272 9.46 7.07 3.84
N ARG A 273 8.63 7.47 2.88
CA ARG A 273 7.51 8.38 3.04
C ARG A 273 6.22 7.60 2.85
N SER A 274 5.32 7.72 3.82
CA SER A 274 3.92 7.31 3.69
C SER A 274 3.06 8.52 4.01
N ASP A 275 2.20 8.92 3.07
CA ASP A 275 1.35 10.11 3.18
C ASP A 275 2.18 11.39 3.41
N ASN A 276 2.09 11.98 4.61
CA ASN A 276 2.86 13.15 5.06
C ASN A 276 3.88 12.82 6.16
N GLU A 277 4.04 11.54 6.49
CA GLU A 277 4.99 11.07 7.49
C GLU A 277 6.23 10.47 6.84
N PHE A 278 7.35 10.59 7.54
CA PHE A 278 8.64 10.04 7.14
C PHE A 278 9.04 8.98 8.15
N TYR A 279 9.74 7.96 7.68
CA TYR A 279 10.19 6.83 8.48
C TYR A 279 11.61 6.46 8.10
N ILE A 280 12.40 6.03 9.07
CA ILE A 280 13.61 5.27 8.79
C ILE A 280 13.21 3.80 8.63
N SER A 281 13.70 3.16 7.56
CA SER A 281 13.39 1.77 7.20
C SER A 281 14.67 1.02 6.75
N GLY A 282 14.66 -0.31 6.79
CA GLY A 282 15.71 -1.14 6.18
C GLY A 282 16.40 -2.14 7.12
N ASN A 283 17.26 -2.97 6.52
CA ASN A 283 18.04 -4.06 7.13
C ASN A 283 19.42 -4.10 6.41
N PRO A 284 20.60 -4.28 7.05
CA PRO A 284 20.91 -4.34 8.48
C PRO A 284 21.66 -3.09 9.00
N ILE A 285 21.12 -2.43 10.03
CA ILE A 285 21.90 -1.63 10.99
C ILE A 285 21.98 -2.46 12.26
N TYR A 286 23.17 -2.93 12.64
CA TYR A 286 23.38 -3.90 13.72
C TYR A 286 22.87 -3.43 15.10
N PHE A 287 22.66 -2.13 15.30
CA PHE A 287 22.17 -1.55 16.55
C PHE A 287 20.66 -1.26 16.57
N ILE A 288 19.99 -1.37 15.42
CA ILE A 288 18.53 -1.23 15.29
C ILE A 288 18.05 -2.37 14.39
N ASN A 289 18.01 -3.59 14.93
CA ASN A 289 17.51 -4.74 14.20
C ASN A 289 15.98 -4.65 14.06
N LEU A 290 15.51 -3.81 13.13
CA LEU A 290 14.10 -3.63 12.81
C LEU A 290 13.57 -4.74 11.90
N GLY A 291 14.42 -5.49 11.20
CA GLY A 291 13.96 -6.38 10.14
C GLY A 291 13.16 -5.58 9.08
N ASN A 292 11.86 -5.87 8.93
CA ASN A 292 10.94 -5.12 8.07
C ASN A 292 10.24 -3.95 8.78
N ASN A 293 10.61 -3.63 10.02
CA ASN A 293 9.96 -2.60 10.81
C ASN A 293 10.37 -1.19 10.34
N LYS A 294 9.44 -0.26 10.46
CA LYS A 294 9.63 1.16 10.17
C LYS A 294 9.50 1.92 11.49
N MET A 295 10.34 2.92 11.70
CA MET A 295 10.24 3.80 12.85
C MET A 295 9.98 5.23 12.41
N PRO A 296 9.13 5.99 13.14
CA PRO A 296 8.79 7.35 12.77
C PRO A 296 10.04 8.23 12.78
N LEU A 297 10.19 9.00 11.72
CA LEU A 297 11.24 10.00 11.56
C LEU A 297 10.61 11.37 11.78
N LYS A 298 11.08 12.09 12.79
CA LYS A 298 10.51 13.40 13.13
C LYS A 298 11.08 14.45 12.19
N LYS A 299 10.26 14.98 11.28
CA LYS A 299 10.60 16.19 10.52
C LYS A 299 10.47 17.39 11.45
N ILE A 300 11.58 18.10 11.69
CA ILE A 300 11.66 19.22 12.64
C ILE A 300 11.31 20.54 11.95
N LYS A 301 11.70 20.70 10.68
CA LYS A 301 11.45 21.88 9.83
C LYS A 301 11.38 21.48 8.37
#